data_AF-A0A1W9MER4-F1
#
_entry.id   AF-A0A1W9MER4-F1
#
_cell.length_a   1.000
_cell.length_b   1.000
_cell.length_c   1.000
_cell.angle_alpha   90.00
_cell.angle_beta   90.00
_cell.angle_gamma   90.00
#
_symmetry.space_group_name_H-M   'P 1'
#
loop_
_entity.id
_entity.type
_entity.pdbx_description
1 polymer ?
#
loop_
_entity_poly.entity_id
_entity_poly.type
_entity_poly.pdbx_seq_one_letter_code
_entity_poly.pdbx_strand_id
1 'polypeptide(L)'
;MSKKFPASNAALWKAVQDVLDEQGFFFTPDSASGRIKTEPKVLGDQNAVAMFGATYSAVVQVKVDGSSVSYKARFNKKSNVVMGGELLEYPEKENEMRKEFFAALEARLRR
;
A
#
# COMPACT_ATOMS: atom_id res chain seq x y z
N MET A 1 9.73 -6.56 -2.55
CA MET A 1 10.67 -7.04 -1.52
C MET A 1 9.87 -7.72 -0.42
N SER A 2 10.30 -8.87 0.11
CA SER A 2 9.59 -9.64 1.15
C SER A 2 10.29 -9.53 2.51
N LYS A 3 9.52 -9.59 3.59
CA LYS A 3 10.00 -9.61 4.98
C LYS A 3 9.34 -10.75 5.75
N LYS A 4 10.12 -11.46 6.58
CA LYS A 4 9.64 -12.56 7.43
C LYS A 4 9.26 -12.05 8.81
N PHE A 5 8.22 -12.64 9.38
CA PHE A 5 7.70 -12.30 10.71
C PHE A 5 7.51 -13.57 11.55
N PRO A 6 7.80 -13.55 12.86
CA PRO A 6 7.59 -14.69 13.75
C PRO A 6 6.12 -14.82 14.17
N ALA A 7 5.22 -14.94 13.20
CA ALA A 7 3.78 -15.02 13.42
C ALA A 7 3.14 -16.09 12.51
N SER A 8 2.01 -16.64 12.93
CA SER A 8 1.24 -17.58 12.12
C SER A 8 0.66 -16.87 10.89
N ASN A 9 0.39 -17.62 9.83
CA ASN A 9 -0.18 -17.06 8.60
C ASN A 9 -1.50 -16.32 8.87
N ALA A 10 -2.38 -16.89 9.70
CA ALA A 10 -3.65 -16.27 10.06
C ALA A 10 -3.46 -14.95 10.84
N ALA A 11 -2.51 -14.90 11.78
CA ALA A 11 -2.20 -13.69 12.54
C ALA A 11 -1.62 -12.59 11.63
N LEU A 12 -0.71 -12.96 10.73
CA LEU A 12 -0.16 -12.06 9.72
C LEU A 12 -1.23 -11.55 8.76
N TRP A 13 -2.09 -12.43 8.27
CA TRP A 13 -3.18 -12.09 7.36
C TRP A 13 -4.13 -11.05 7.97
N LYS A 14 -4.48 -11.22 9.25
CA LYS A 14 -5.30 -10.25 9.97
C LYS A 14 -4.53 -8.95 10.24
N ALA A 15 -3.30 -9.03 10.74
CA ALA A 15 -2.50 -7.85 11.05
C ALA A 15 -2.23 -6.97 9.82
N VAL A 16 -2.03 -7.58 8.64
CA VAL A 16 -1.90 -6.83 7.38
C VAL A 16 -3.17 -6.06 7.04
N GLN A 17 -4.35 -6.69 7.18
CA GLN A 17 -5.63 -6.02 6.91
C GLN A 17 -5.88 -4.88 7.91
N ASP A 18 -5.64 -5.12 9.20
CA ASP A 18 -5.77 -4.10 10.24
C ASP A 18 -4.85 -2.89 9.94
N VAL A 19 -3.59 -3.11 9.57
CA VAL A 19 -2.66 -2.01 9.22
C VAL A 19 -3.12 -1.24 7.98
N LEU A 20 -3.65 -1.93 6.96
CA LEU A 20 -4.16 -1.25 5.76
C LEU A 20 -5.40 -0.40 6.08
N ASP A 21 -6.28 -0.89 6.96
CA ASP A 21 -7.48 -0.18 7.42
C ASP A 21 -7.10 1.04 8.27
N GLU A 22 -6.17 0.90 9.23
CA GLU A 22 -5.62 2.01 10.02
C GLU A 22 -4.95 3.08 9.15
N GLN A 23 -4.30 2.65 8.06
CA GLN A 23 -3.73 3.55 7.06
C GLN A 23 -4.78 4.14 6.12
N GLY A 24 -6.06 3.81 6.26
CA GLY A 24 -7.17 4.34 5.45
C GLY A 24 -7.13 3.90 3.99
N PHE A 25 -6.62 2.69 3.71
CA PHE A 25 -6.75 2.08 2.39
C PHE A 25 -8.06 1.29 2.31
N PHE A 26 -8.77 1.44 1.20
CA PHE A 26 -9.79 0.47 0.80
C PHE A 26 -9.09 -0.70 0.10
N PHE A 27 -9.44 -1.94 0.44
CA PHE A 27 -8.79 -3.11 -0.13
C PHE A 27 -9.72 -4.30 -0.31
N THR A 28 -9.38 -5.13 -1.29
CA THR A 28 -10.05 -6.41 -1.52
C THR A 28 -9.07 -7.53 -1.19
N PRO A 29 -9.30 -8.27 -0.10
CA PRO A 29 -8.49 -9.43 0.24
C PRO A 29 -8.90 -10.64 -0.60
N ASP A 30 -7.92 -11.30 -1.21
CA ASP A 30 -8.06 -12.60 -1.87
C ASP A 30 -7.29 -13.64 -1.04
N SER A 31 -8.02 -14.30 -0.14
CA SER A 31 -7.47 -15.33 0.75
C SER A 31 -7.01 -16.58 0.00
N ALA A 32 -7.56 -16.87 -1.19
CA ALA A 32 -7.19 -18.04 -1.97
C ALA A 32 -5.78 -17.89 -2.57
N SER A 33 -5.42 -16.68 -3.01
CA SER A 33 -4.07 -16.40 -3.53
C SER A 33 -3.10 -15.80 -2.50
N GLY A 34 -3.58 -15.51 -1.29
CA GLY A 34 -2.82 -14.84 -0.24
C GLY A 34 -2.44 -13.41 -0.63
N ARG A 35 -3.25 -12.73 -1.46
CA ARG A 35 -2.98 -11.38 -1.96
C ARG A 35 -4.04 -10.40 -1.48
N ILE A 36 -3.61 -9.18 -1.17
CA ILE A 36 -4.46 -8.06 -0.84
C ILE A 36 -4.10 -6.93 -1.78
N LYS A 37 -5.08 -6.42 -2.52
CA LYS A 37 -4.90 -5.29 -3.43
C LYS A 37 -5.76 -4.13 -2.93
N THR A 38 -5.16 -2.95 -2.82
CA THR A 38 -5.89 -1.74 -2.45
C THR A 38 -6.51 -1.08 -3.68
N GLU A 39 -7.54 -0.28 -3.45
CA GLU A 39 -7.97 0.73 -4.39
C GLU A 39 -6.92 1.85 -4.49
N PRO A 40 -6.96 2.68 -5.55
CA PRO A 40 -6.08 3.83 -5.67
C PRO A 40 -6.37 4.86 -4.58
N LYS A 41 -5.41 5.05 -3.68
CA LYS A 41 -5.47 6.10 -2.66
C LYS A 41 -4.77 7.34 -3.17
N VAL A 42 -5.45 8.49 -3.17
CA VAL A 42 -4.84 9.78 -3.54
C VAL A 42 -3.73 10.13 -2.55
N LEU A 43 -2.58 10.53 -3.07
CA LEU A 43 -1.43 10.98 -2.30
C LEU A 43 -1.41 12.51 -2.27
N GLY A 44 -1.56 13.08 -1.08
CA GLY A 44 -1.55 14.54 -0.86
C GLY A 44 -2.92 15.12 -0.53
N ASP A 45 -2.92 16.39 -0.11
CA ASP A 45 -4.14 17.12 0.23
C ASP A 45 -4.94 17.45 -1.03
N GLN A 46 -6.17 16.94 -1.13
CA GLN A 46 -7.02 17.14 -2.31
C GLN A 46 -7.21 18.64 -2.64
N ASN A 47 -7.17 19.50 -1.63
CA ASN A 47 -7.32 20.95 -1.79
C ASN A 47 -6.05 21.63 -2.36
N ALA A 48 -4.85 21.12 -2.05
CA ALA A 48 -3.59 21.63 -2.60
C ALA A 48 -3.28 21.03 -3.98
N VAL A 49 -3.68 19.78 -4.21
CA VAL A 49 -3.49 19.03 -5.45
C VAL A 49 -4.36 19.60 -6.60
N ALA A 50 -5.51 20.21 -6.28
CA ALA A 50 -6.34 20.91 -7.25
C ALA A 50 -5.68 22.19 -7.84
N MET A 51 -4.76 22.84 -7.10
CA MET A 51 -4.05 24.03 -7.60
C MET A 51 -2.90 23.70 -8.57
N PHE A 52 -2.35 22.49 -8.54
CA PHE A 52 -1.19 22.09 -9.34
C PHE A 52 -1.49 20.91 -10.27
N GLY A 53 -2.52 21.02 -11.12
CA GLY A 53 -2.64 20.35 -12.43
C GLY A 53 -2.53 18.82 -12.53
N ALA A 54 -2.26 18.06 -11.47
CA ALA A 54 -2.06 16.61 -11.49
C ALA A 54 -2.40 15.94 -10.17
N THR A 55 -3.22 14.89 -10.21
CA THR A 55 -3.55 14.05 -9.07
C THR A 55 -2.61 12.85 -8.99
N TYR A 56 -1.98 12.64 -7.85
CA TYR A 56 -1.14 11.49 -7.58
C TYR A 56 -1.92 10.46 -6.78
N SER A 57 -1.78 9.18 -7.12
CA SER A 57 -2.44 8.08 -6.41
C SER A 57 -1.52 6.87 -6.28
N ALA A 58 -1.71 6.09 -5.22
CA ALA A 58 -0.99 4.84 -4.99
C ALA A 58 -1.96 3.66 -4.92
N VAL A 59 -1.59 2.57 -5.58
CA VAL A 59 -2.19 1.25 -5.42
C VAL A 59 -1.16 0.35 -4.74
N VAL A 60 -1.54 -0.23 -3.61
CA VAL A 60 -0.70 -1.15 -2.84
C VAL A 60 -1.14 -2.58 -3.12
N GLN A 61 -0.15 -3.46 -3.27
CA GLN A 61 -0.30 -4.89 -3.43
C GLN A 61 0.53 -5.58 -2.35
N VAL A 62 -0.15 -6.28 -1.45
CA VAL A 62 0.48 -7.08 -0.40
C VAL A 62 0.26 -8.56 -0.71
N LYS A 63 1.29 -9.38 -0.54
CA LYS A 63 1.18 -10.85 -0.58
C LYS A 63 1.62 -11.41 0.76
N VAL A 64 0.79 -12.23 1.39
CA VAL A 64 1.12 -12.99 2.60
C VAL A 64 1.29 -14.45 2.20
N ASP A 65 2.44 -15.03 2.54
CA ASP A 65 2.84 -16.37 2.15
C ASP A 65 3.51 -17.05 3.34
N GLY A 66 2.77 -17.91 4.03
CA GLY A 66 3.17 -18.46 5.32
C GLY A 66 3.46 -17.34 6.32
N SER A 67 4.73 -17.25 6.74
CA SER A 67 5.26 -16.22 7.65
C SER A 67 5.93 -15.02 6.95
N SER A 68 5.81 -14.93 5.62
CA SER A 68 6.43 -13.88 4.81
C SER A 68 5.39 -12.90 4.26
N VAL A 69 5.72 -11.61 4.26
CA VAL A 69 4.91 -10.55 3.65
C VAL A 69 5.71 -9.82 2.59
N SER A 70 5.15 -9.73 1.40
CA SER A 70 5.67 -8.92 0.30
C SER A 70 4.82 -7.69 0.13
N TYR A 71 5.46 -6.54 -0.02
CA TYR A 71 4.81 -5.26 -0.28
C TYR A 71 5.29 -4.70 -1.62
N LYS A 72 4.37 -4.20 -2.42
CA LYS A 72 4.63 -3.45 -3.66
C LYS A 72 3.64 -2.29 -3.76
N ALA A 73 4.11 -1.10 -4.07
CA ALA A 73 3.24 0.03 -4.42
C ALA A 73 3.41 0.39 -5.89
N ARG A 74 2.34 0.85 -6.53
CA ARG A 74 2.36 1.44 -7.87
C ARG A 74 1.77 2.83 -7.80
N PHE A 75 2.43 3.79 -8.43
CA PHE A 75 2.03 5.18 -8.41
C PHE A 75 1.47 5.56 -9.78
N ASN A 76 0.33 6.24 -9.77
CA ASN A 76 -0.26 6.81 -10.96
C ASN A 76 -0.36 8.32 -10.79
N LYS A 77 0.03 9.06 -11.83
CA LYS A 77 -0.21 10.49 -11.95
C LYS A 77 -1.24 10.71 -13.04
N LYS A 78 -2.33 11.37 -12.69
CA LYS A 78 -3.35 11.82 -13.63
C LYS A 78 -3.21 13.33 -13.82
N SER A 79 -2.73 13.77 -14.97
CA SER A 79 -2.64 15.20 -15.29
C SER A 79 -4.00 15.71 -15.75
N ASN A 80 -4.52 16.75 -15.09
CA ASN A 80 -5.72 17.46 -15.52
C ASN A 80 -5.44 18.38 -16.73
N VAL A 81 -4.18 18.70 -16.99
CA VAL A 81 -3.76 19.59 -18.10
C VAL A 81 -3.63 18.84 -19.42
N VAL A 82 -3.20 17.57 -19.39
CA VAL A 82 -2.90 16.79 -20.61
C VAL A 82 -3.89 15.63 -20.83
N MET A 83 -4.93 15.50 -19.97
CA MET A 83 -5.89 14.36 -19.97
C MET A 83 -5.22 12.98 -20.11
N GLY A 84 -3.98 12.84 -19.62
CA GLY A 84 -3.16 11.64 -19.73
C GLY A 84 -2.85 11.06 -18.34
N GLY A 85 -2.92 9.73 -18.24
CA GLY A 85 -2.45 8.98 -17.07
C GLY A 85 -1.05 8.44 -17.33
N GLU A 86 -0.12 8.75 -16.44
CA GLU A 86 1.25 8.24 -16.48
C GLU A 86 1.49 7.33 -15.27
N LEU A 87 1.98 6.11 -15.54
CA LEU A 87 2.52 5.24 -14.50
C LEU A 87 3.86 5.81 -14.05
N LEU A 88 3.96 6.18 -12.78
CA LEU A 88 5.19 6.73 -12.22
C LEU A 88 5.97 5.65 -11.50
N GLU A 89 7.26 5.59 -11.81
CA GLU A 89 8.23 4.92 -10.96
C GLU A 89 8.70 5.90 -9.90
N TYR A 90 8.22 5.71 -8.67
CA TYR A 90 8.56 6.54 -7.52
C TYR A 90 9.23 5.65 -6.44
N PRO A 91 10.44 5.12 -6.71
CA PRO A 91 11.07 4.10 -5.89
C PRO A 91 11.38 4.57 -4.46
N GLU A 92 11.68 5.86 -4.27
CA GLU A 92 11.90 6.44 -2.94
C GLU A 92 10.60 6.45 -2.13
N LYS A 93 9.49 6.89 -2.72
CA LYS A 93 8.17 6.88 -2.08
C LYS A 93 7.66 5.46 -1.84
N GLU A 94 7.92 4.53 -2.76
CA GLU A 94 7.65 3.10 -2.53
C GLU A 94 8.40 2.60 -1.30
N ASN A 95 9.69 2.93 -1.20
CA ASN A 95 10.53 2.50 -0.08
C ASN A 95 10.06 3.10 1.24
N GLU A 96 9.65 4.37 1.26
CA GLU A 96 9.08 5.04 2.43
C GLU A 96 7.78 4.37 2.89
N MET A 97 6.78 4.26 2.00
CA MET A 97 5.51 3.60 2.32
C MET A 97 5.71 2.14 2.77
N ARG A 98 6.65 1.44 2.14
CA ARG A 98 7.02 0.07 2.53
C ARG A 98 7.62 0.01 3.93
N LYS A 99 8.51 0.94 4.27
CA LYS A 99 9.13 1.02 5.61
C LYS A 99 8.07 1.30 6.66
N GLU A 100 7.18 2.26 6.41
CA GLU A 100 6.07 2.60 7.30
C GLU A 100 5.12 1.42 7.50
N PHE A 101 4.72 0.76 6.42
CA PHE A 101 3.89 -0.44 6.47
C PHE A 101 4.53 -1.56 7.31
N PHE A 102 5.80 -1.87 7.07
CA PHE A 102 6.48 -2.91 7.85
C PHE A 102 6.71 -2.51 9.31
N ALA A 103 6.96 -1.24 9.60
CA ALA A 103 7.08 -0.76 10.97
C ALA A 103 5.74 -0.88 11.73
N ALA A 104 4.63 -0.48 11.10
CA ALA A 104 3.29 -0.64 11.66
C ALA A 104 2.95 -2.12 11.88
N LEU A 105 3.27 -2.98 10.92
CA LEU A 105 3.04 -4.42 11.03
C LEU A 105 3.87 -5.06 12.15
N GLU A 106 5.14 -4.66 12.32
CA GLU A 106 5.96 -5.12 13.44
C GLU A 106 5.41 -4.66 14.78
N ALA A 107 5.01 -3.39 14.89
CA ALA A 107 4.40 -2.86 16.12
C ALA A 107 3.11 -3.62 16.48
N ARG A 108 2.31 -3.97 15.47
CA ARG A 108 1.05 -4.72 15.64
C ARG A 108 1.28 -6.15 16.11
N LEU A 109 2.27 -6.85 15.56
CA LEU A 109 2.57 -8.25 15.89
C LEU A 109 3.34 -8.43 17.21
N ARG A 110 3.89 -7.36 17.78
CA ARG A 110 4.54 -7.38 19.10
C ARG A 110 3.57 -7.14 20.26
N ARG A 111 2.36 -6.63 19.98
CA ARG A 111 1.27 -6.49 20.95
C ARG A 111 0.53 -7.81 21.11
#